data_AF-A0A524FK80-F1
#
_entry.id   AF-A0A524FK80-F1
#
_cell.length_a   1.000
_cell.length_b   1.000
_cell.length_c   1.000
_cell.angle_alpha   90.00
_cell.angle_beta   90.00
_cell.angle_gamma   90.00
#
_symmetry.space_group_name_H-M   'P 1'
#
loop_
_entity.id
_entity.type
_entity.pdbx_description
1 polymer ?
#
loop_
_entity_poly.entity_id
_entity_poly.type
_entity_poly.pdbx_seq_one_letter_code
_entity_poly.pdbx_strand_id
1 'polypeptide(L)'
;MILRFLLFIWLSLIFFLICLFLYLRKKKNNEILYIIIPIICIAIWAIHWLIVIYIRQKLPFWDFGVYYYSGRQLLIDPNRFYRENYGSWIGITSLPFFCMLWAISISLLPYNISYFVWYGLHYIFAILFILEFNKILKLLGLKEKIHRFLFLMVISNGWLIIHQFALNQSKFFVGVILFFILRREIQYKKEEKEKDFKYKFITYFLFAMIVGMIPYFLFLLLIFIFHDIPFGKLFEKENLKTYGLVAVIFLSQNFLLIIYPRLIFDYYFIVFRYFQSIQLKSLCYYLVFIKKIFYIPLETKFIISFILIILMYVIIAFLLITKKLKIHEKFSYFALSFLLTNTLAYKTIIILFPLILLLFIPYFHQDAIGRDFINNNKYVLIGLLSVLGIYLTIEKQNTFYPNLFFGTAGYLFFTLLLGFCLLKLHLDKDFYIVERKTED
;
A
#
# COMPACT_ATOMS: atom_id res chain seq x y z
N MET A 1 -24.45 -23.85 15.17
CA MET A 1 -24.45 -24.38 13.78
C MET A 1 -23.44 -23.66 12.88
N ILE A 2 -23.51 -22.32 12.75
CA ILE A 2 -22.60 -21.51 11.92
C ILE A 2 -21.12 -21.59 12.37
N LEU A 3 -20.83 -21.64 13.68
CA LEU A 3 -19.46 -21.81 14.20
C LEU A 3 -18.85 -23.16 13.78
N ARG A 4 -19.63 -24.24 13.77
CA ARG A 4 -19.19 -25.57 13.31
C ARG A 4 -19.00 -25.59 11.80
N PHE A 5 -19.83 -24.87 11.05
CA PHE A 5 -19.69 -24.68 9.61
C PHE A 5 -18.41 -23.89 9.26
N LEU A 6 -18.11 -22.82 9.99
CA LEU A 6 -16.88 -22.05 9.82
C LEU A 6 -15.63 -22.84 10.22
N LEU A 7 -15.69 -23.64 11.29
CA LEU A 7 -14.60 -24.54 11.70
C LEU A 7 -14.34 -25.63 10.64
N PHE A 8 -15.41 -26.13 10.02
CA PHE A 8 -15.33 -27.08 8.92
C PHE A 8 -14.70 -26.43 7.68
N ILE A 9 -15.12 -25.22 7.31
CA ILE A 9 -14.46 -24.42 6.26
C ILE A 9 -12.99 -24.21 6.62
N TRP A 10 -12.65 -23.90 7.88
CA TRP A 10 -11.29 -23.68 8.35
C TRP A 10 -10.40 -24.92 8.18
N LEU A 11 -10.89 -26.07 8.63
CA LEU A 11 -10.20 -27.36 8.50
C LEU A 11 -10.11 -27.77 7.03
N SER A 12 -11.16 -27.57 6.23
CA SER A 12 -11.15 -27.86 4.80
C SER A 12 -10.20 -26.95 4.02
N LEU A 13 -10.08 -25.67 4.38
CA LEU A 13 -9.17 -24.74 3.71
C LEU A 13 -7.72 -25.02 4.11
N ILE A 14 -7.45 -25.29 5.38
CA ILE A 14 -6.11 -25.69 5.84
C ILE A 14 -5.71 -27.02 5.21
N PHE A 15 -6.62 -27.99 5.20
CA PHE A 15 -6.40 -29.26 4.54
C PHE A 15 -6.17 -29.09 3.04
N PHE A 16 -6.97 -28.26 2.36
CA PHE A 16 -6.76 -27.92 0.96
C PHE A 16 -5.41 -27.23 0.71
N LEU A 17 -5.00 -26.30 1.58
CA LEU A 17 -3.71 -25.61 1.48
C LEU A 17 -2.53 -26.52 1.75
N ILE A 18 -2.65 -27.45 2.71
CA ILE A 18 -1.66 -28.50 2.99
C ILE A 18 -1.59 -29.48 1.82
N CYS A 19 -2.73 -29.94 1.29
CA CYS A 19 -2.79 -30.82 0.12
C CYS A 19 -2.24 -30.14 -1.13
N LEU A 20 -2.54 -28.86 -1.34
CA LEU A 20 -2.01 -28.05 -2.44
C LEU A 20 -0.49 -27.87 -2.30
N PHE A 21 -0.01 -27.57 -1.09
CA PHE A 21 1.41 -27.46 -0.79
C PHE A 21 2.15 -28.79 -1.02
N LEU A 22 1.61 -29.91 -0.53
CA LEU A 22 2.17 -31.26 -0.72
C LEU A 22 2.14 -31.69 -2.19
N TYR A 23 1.05 -31.40 -2.91
CA TYR A 23 0.89 -31.68 -4.34
C TYR A 23 1.90 -30.88 -5.19
N LEU A 24 2.07 -29.59 -4.88
CA LEU A 24 3.02 -28.72 -5.59
C LEU A 24 4.48 -29.03 -5.27
N ARG A 25 4.78 -29.44 -4.02
CA ARG A 25 6.09 -29.95 -3.61
C ARG A 25 6.47 -31.22 -4.38
N LYS A 26 5.51 -32.13 -4.59
CA LYS A 26 5.73 -33.38 -5.33
C LYS A 26 6.02 -33.16 -6.82
N LYS A 27 5.59 -32.03 -7.40
CA LYS A 27 5.71 -31.75 -8.85
C LYS A 27 6.97 -30.96 -9.25
N LYS A 28 7.96 -30.76 -8.35
CA LYS A 28 9.19 -29.96 -8.58
C LYS A 28 8.91 -28.56 -9.17
N ASN A 29 7.70 -28.04 -9.02
CA ASN A 29 7.27 -26.81 -9.68
C ASN A 29 7.48 -25.60 -8.76
N ASN A 30 8.76 -25.34 -8.43
CA ASN A 30 9.21 -24.21 -7.61
C ASN A 30 8.76 -22.84 -8.17
N GLU A 31 8.22 -22.81 -9.39
CA GLU A 31 7.67 -21.62 -10.05
C GLU A 31 6.42 -21.04 -9.39
N ILE A 32 5.60 -21.88 -8.75
CA ILE A 32 4.30 -21.44 -8.22
C ILE A 32 4.36 -21.24 -6.70
N LEU A 33 5.21 -22.03 -6.01
CA LEU A 33 5.32 -22.03 -4.55
C LEU A 33 5.71 -20.67 -3.96
N TYR A 34 6.64 -19.93 -4.58
CA TYR A 34 7.09 -18.64 -4.05
C TYR A 34 6.03 -17.52 -4.11
N ILE A 35 4.98 -17.70 -4.91
CA ILE A 35 3.84 -16.78 -4.99
C ILE A 35 2.71 -17.28 -4.08
N ILE A 36 2.47 -18.59 -4.05
CA ILE A 36 1.41 -19.20 -3.27
C ILE A 36 1.60 -18.97 -1.77
N ILE A 37 2.81 -19.10 -1.24
CA ILE A 37 3.07 -18.92 0.19
C ILE A 37 2.64 -17.51 0.66
N PRO A 38 3.08 -16.40 0.04
CA PRO A 38 2.55 -15.05 0.31
C PRO A 38 1.02 -14.94 0.25
N ILE A 39 0.39 -15.56 -0.75
CA ILE A 39 -1.08 -15.56 -0.89
C ILE A 39 -1.76 -16.29 0.28
N ILE A 40 -1.20 -17.43 0.68
CA ILE A 40 -1.68 -18.20 1.85
C ILE A 40 -1.58 -17.35 3.11
N CYS A 41 -0.47 -16.62 3.30
CA CYS A 41 -0.33 -15.71 4.43
C CYS A 41 -1.44 -14.66 4.44
N ILE A 42 -1.74 -14.02 3.30
CA ILE A 42 -2.86 -13.06 3.20
C ILE A 42 -4.20 -13.73 3.52
N ALA A 43 -4.44 -14.94 3.00
CA ALA A 43 -5.68 -15.69 3.25
C ALA A 43 -5.89 -16.01 4.73
N ILE A 44 -4.85 -16.48 5.42
CA ILE A 44 -4.91 -16.77 6.86
C ILE A 44 -5.26 -15.52 7.64
N TRP A 45 -4.61 -14.39 7.35
CA TRP A 45 -4.88 -13.13 8.06
C TRP A 45 -6.24 -12.53 7.74
N ALA A 46 -6.69 -12.62 6.50
CA ALA A 46 -8.03 -12.19 6.11
C ALA A 46 -9.10 -13.00 6.86
N ILE A 47 -9.00 -14.32 6.83
CA ILE A 47 -9.97 -15.18 7.54
C ILE A 47 -9.93 -14.93 9.05
N HIS A 48 -8.73 -14.84 9.63
CA HIS A 48 -8.56 -14.52 11.06
C HIS A 48 -9.30 -13.24 11.43
N TRP A 49 -9.10 -12.18 10.65
CA TRP A 49 -9.71 -10.89 10.95
C TRP A 49 -11.23 -10.89 10.73
N LEU A 50 -11.71 -11.60 9.71
CA LEU A 50 -13.14 -11.79 9.49
C LEU A 50 -13.81 -12.46 10.69
N ILE A 51 -13.16 -13.45 11.31
CA ILE A 51 -13.62 -14.12 12.54
C ILE A 51 -13.66 -13.13 13.71
N VAL A 52 -12.60 -12.36 13.93
CA VAL A 52 -12.54 -11.37 15.01
C VAL A 52 -13.69 -10.37 14.91
N ILE A 53 -13.94 -9.85 13.71
CA ILE A 53 -15.05 -8.94 13.44
C ILE A 53 -16.40 -9.59 13.71
N TYR A 54 -16.60 -10.82 13.26
CA TYR A 54 -17.85 -11.53 13.45
C TYR A 54 -18.17 -11.75 14.94
N ILE A 55 -17.14 -12.10 15.73
CA ILE A 55 -17.27 -12.30 17.18
C ILE A 55 -17.50 -10.97 17.91
N ARG A 56 -16.84 -9.89 17.46
CA ARG A 56 -16.90 -8.57 18.10
C ARG A 56 -17.63 -7.56 17.22
N GLN A 57 -18.93 -7.73 17.07
CA GLN A 57 -19.82 -6.87 16.27
C GLN A 57 -19.84 -5.38 16.70
N LYS A 58 -19.31 -5.05 17.88
CA LYS A 58 -19.18 -3.66 18.37
C LYS A 58 -17.96 -2.92 17.82
N LEU A 59 -17.08 -3.59 17.07
CA LEU A 59 -15.97 -2.91 16.39
C LEU A 59 -16.53 -2.09 15.22
N PRO A 60 -16.46 -0.75 15.25
CA PRO A 60 -16.80 0.04 14.08
C PRO A 60 -15.87 -0.38 12.95
N PHE A 61 -16.44 -0.66 11.80
CA PHE A 61 -15.69 -1.07 10.61
C PHE A 61 -15.08 0.20 10.02
N TRP A 62 -13.93 0.64 10.51
CA TRP A 62 -13.47 2.03 10.31
C TRP A 62 -13.52 2.49 8.84
N ASP A 63 -12.89 1.77 7.91
CA ASP A 63 -12.86 2.15 6.48
C ASP A 63 -14.21 1.89 5.78
N PHE A 64 -14.76 0.69 5.94
CA PHE A 64 -16.03 0.31 5.30
C PHE A 64 -17.20 1.16 5.79
N GLY A 65 -17.34 1.34 7.10
CA GLY A 65 -18.39 2.14 7.72
C GLY A 65 -18.31 3.59 7.26
N VAL A 66 -17.09 4.16 7.21
CA VAL A 66 -16.89 5.50 6.65
C VAL A 66 -17.42 5.53 5.21
N TYR A 67 -16.96 4.69 4.29
CA TYR A 67 -17.45 4.77 2.90
C TYR A 67 -18.92 4.41 2.74
N TYR A 68 -19.45 3.49 3.54
CA TYR A 68 -20.84 3.08 3.51
C TYR A 68 -21.76 4.25 3.88
N TYR A 69 -21.56 4.85 5.06
CA TYR A 69 -22.39 5.94 5.55
C TYR A 69 -22.18 7.21 4.73
N SER A 70 -20.93 7.51 4.37
CA SER A 70 -20.60 8.69 3.57
C SER A 70 -21.13 8.58 2.14
N GLY A 71 -21.10 7.37 1.57
CA GLY A 71 -21.72 7.07 0.29
C GLY A 71 -23.23 7.29 0.34
N ARG A 72 -23.91 6.85 1.41
CA ARG A 72 -25.35 7.15 1.61
C ARG A 72 -25.60 8.65 1.77
N GLN A 73 -24.75 9.35 2.52
CA GLN A 73 -24.86 10.80 2.70
C GLN A 73 -24.77 11.54 1.36
N LEU A 74 -23.88 11.10 0.46
CA LEU A 74 -23.81 11.65 -0.91
C LEU A 74 -25.09 11.44 -1.71
N LEU A 75 -25.81 10.33 -1.51
CA LEU A 75 -27.06 10.05 -2.22
C LEU A 75 -28.24 10.86 -1.65
N ILE A 76 -28.21 11.21 -0.36
CA ILE A 76 -29.31 11.90 0.33
C ILE A 76 -29.14 13.42 0.31
N ASP A 77 -27.99 13.91 0.78
CA ASP A 77 -27.67 15.34 0.81
C ASP A 77 -26.15 15.52 0.61
N PRO A 78 -25.70 15.71 -0.65
CA PRO A 78 -24.30 15.95 -0.98
C PRO A 78 -23.68 17.11 -0.19
N ASN A 79 -24.43 18.16 0.15
CA ASN A 79 -23.87 19.34 0.82
C ASN A 79 -23.38 19.07 2.24
N ARG A 80 -23.76 17.93 2.83
CA ARG A 80 -23.31 17.50 4.16
C ARG A 80 -22.21 16.46 4.11
N PHE A 81 -21.65 16.16 2.94
CA PHE A 81 -20.67 15.09 2.78
C PHE A 81 -19.44 15.22 3.70
N TYR A 82 -18.95 16.42 3.98
CA TYR A 82 -17.80 16.64 4.87
C TYR A 82 -18.19 17.08 6.29
N ARG A 83 -19.49 17.06 6.62
CA ARG A 83 -20.01 17.57 7.89
C ARG A 83 -20.21 16.44 8.87
N GLU A 84 -19.90 16.72 10.13
CA GLU A 84 -20.01 15.76 11.22
C GLU A 84 -21.48 15.42 11.50
N ASN A 85 -21.88 14.17 11.23
CA ASN A 85 -23.15 13.63 11.69
C ASN A 85 -22.86 12.33 12.46
N TYR A 86 -23.37 12.24 13.69
CA TYR A 86 -23.32 11.06 14.57
C TYR A 86 -21.95 10.69 15.19
N GLY A 87 -21.20 11.68 15.70
CA GLY A 87 -20.14 11.50 16.70
C GLY A 87 -18.97 10.56 16.32
N SER A 88 -18.84 10.22 15.05
CA SER A 88 -17.87 9.26 14.52
C SER A 88 -17.06 9.79 13.33
N TRP A 89 -17.24 11.06 12.98
CA TRP A 89 -16.67 11.65 11.76
C TRP A 89 -15.33 12.33 12.00
N ILE A 90 -14.34 11.52 12.36
CA ILE A 90 -12.94 11.87 12.16
C ILE A 90 -12.46 11.14 10.89
N GLY A 91 -12.68 11.72 9.71
CA GLY A 91 -11.75 11.47 8.59
C GLY A 91 -12.27 10.82 7.31
N ILE A 92 -13.26 11.42 6.63
CA ILE A 92 -13.23 11.32 5.16
C ILE A 92 -12.06 12.18 4.66
N THR A 93 -10.98 11.54 4.25
CA THR A 93 -9.92 12.22 3.50
C THR A 93 -10.14 12.20 2.00
N SER A 94 -11.05 11.35 1.49
CA SER A 94 -11.28 11.15 0.07
C SER A 94 -12.13 12.28 -0.56
N LEU A 95 -11.99 12.42 -1.87
CA LEU A 95 -12.85 13.24 -2.70
C LEU A 95 -14.18 12.53 -2.99
N PRO A 96 -15.25 13.27 -3.36
CA PRO A 96 -16.60 12.71 -3.50
C PRO A 96 -16.69 11.57 -4.52
N PHE A 97 -15.91 11.61 -5.60
CA PHE A 97 -15.88 10.55 -6.62
C PHE A 97 -15.67 9.16 -6.03
N PHE A 98 -14.69 9.03 -5.13
CA PHE A 98 -14.33 7.73 -4.58
C PHE A 98 -15.45 7.18 -3.70
N CYS A 99 -16.06 8.01 -2.86
CA CYS A 99 -17.21 7.61 -2.04
C CYS A 99 -18.45 7.33 -2.89
N MET A 100 -18.65 8.03 -4.00
CA MET A 100 -19.76 7.80 -4.92
C MET A 100 -19.66 6.44 -5.63
N LEU A 101 -18.44 6.00 -5.99
CA LEU A 101 -18.20 4.65 -6.53
C LEU A 101 -18.71 3.57 -5.57
N TRP A 102 -18.49 3.76 -4.27
CA TRP A 102 -18.98 2.86 -3.24
C TRP A 102 -20.45 3.06 -2.90
N ALA A 103 -20.94 4.30 -2.97
CA ALA A 103 -22.34 4.62 -2.76
C ALA A 103 -23.25 3.80 -3.70
N ILE A 104 -22.89 3.78 -4.98
CA ILE A 104 -23.68 3.10 -6.02
C ILE A 104 -23.49 1.58 -5.97
N SER A 105 -22.31 1.09 -5.57
CA SER A 105 -22.01 -0.35 -5.60
C SER A 105 -22.42 -1.10 -4.34
N ILE A 106 -22.09 -0.58 -3.16
CA ILE A 106 -22.27 -1.30 -1.88
C ILE A 106 -23.27 -0.64 -0.94
N SER A 107 -23.43 0.69 -0.97
CA SER A 107 -24.26 1.38 0.04
C SER A 107 -25.77 1.18 -0.17
N LEU A 108 -26.20 0.70 -1.33
CA LEU A 108 -27.59 0.34 -1.62
C LEU A 108 -28.05 -0.95 -0.92
N LEU A 109 -27.12 -1.83 -0.57
CA LEU A 109 -27.40 -3.08 0.12
C LEU A 109 -27.47 -2.86 1.66
N PRO A 110 -28.05 -3.81 2.43
CA PRO A 110 -27.98 -3.80 3.88
C PRO A 110 -26.54 -3.87 4.39
N TYR A 111 -26.22 -3.11 5.45
CA TYR A 111 -24.87 -2.92 5.99
C TYR A 111 -24.03 -4.20 6.09
N ASN A 112 -24.59 -5.26 6.67
CA ASN A 112 -23.87 -6.53 6.85
C ASN A 112 -23.56 -7.22 5.52
N ILE A 113 -24.51 -7.22 4.57
CA ILE A 113 -24.32 -7.82 3.24
C ILE A 113 -23.26 -7.02 2.48
N SER A 114 -23.41 -5.69 2.47
CA SER A 114 -22.44 -4.77 1.88
C SER A 114 -21.02 -4.98 2.42
N TYR A 115 -20.90 -5.21 3.73
CA TYR A 115 -19.62 -5.46 4.36
C TYR A 115 -18.96 -6.75 3.84
N PHE A 116 -19.70 -7.87 3.76
CA PHE A 116 -19.14 -9.12 3.25
C PHE A 116 -18.72 -9.01 1.78
N VAL A 117 -19.53 -8.35 0.95
CA VAL A 117 -19.20 -8.08 -0.45
C VAL A 117 -17.94 -7.23 -0.55
N TRP A 118 -17.88 -6.13 0.22
CA TRP A 118 -16.71 -5.26 0.30
C TRP A 118 -15.45 -6.01 0.73
N TYR A 119 -15.56 -6.82 1.77
CA TYR A 119 -14.45 -7.59 2.33
C TYR A 119 -13.92 -8.60 1.31
N GLY A 120 -14.81 -9.36 0.67
CA GLY A 120 -14.46 -10.30 -0.39
C GLY A 120 -13.76 -9.63 -1.58
N LEU A 121 -14.27 -8.46 -2.00
CA LEU A 121 -13.64 -7.67 -3.06
C LEU A 121 -12.22 -7.24 -2.68
N HIS A 122 -12.01 -6.72 -1.47
CA HIS A 122 -10.68 -6.29 -1.01
C HIS A 122 -9.72 -7.45 -0.79
N TYR A 123 -10.22 -8.63 -0.44
CA TYR A 123 -9.42 -9.85 -0.43
C TYR A 123 -8.91 -10.21 -1.83
N ILE A 124 -9.77 -10.13 -2.86
CA ILE A 124 -9.34 -10.33 -4.26
C ILE A 124 -8.27 -9.30 -4.64
N PHE A 125 -8.47 -8.03 -4.29
CA PHE A 125 -7.46 -6.99 -4.53
C PHE A 125 -6.15 -7.24 -3.77
N ALA A 126 -6.18 -7.80 -2.56
CA ALA A 126 -4.97 -8.16 -1.83
C ALA A 126 -4.16 -9.27 -2.54
N ILE A 127 -4.84 -10.24 -3.17
CA ILE A 127 -4.17 -11.24 -4.00
C ILE A 127 -3.59 -10.60 -5.26
N LEU A 128 -4.40 -9.79 -5.97
CA LEU A 128 -3.94 -9.06 -7.16
C LEU A 128 -2.75 -8.15 -6.85
N PHE A 129 -2.68 -7.60 -5.64
CA PHE A 129 -1.59 -6.75 -5.16
C PHE A 129 -0.25 -7.51 -5.17
N ILE A 130 -0.21 -8.72 -4.60
CA ILE A 130 0.97 -9.60 -4.66
C ILE A 130 1.35 -9.90 -6.11
N LEU A 131 0.36 -10.25 -6.93
CA LEU A 131 0.59 -10.66 -8.32
C LEU A 131 1.14 -9.51 -9.18
N GLU A 132 0.56 -8.31 -9.06
CA GLU A 132 1.04 -7.12 -9.77
C GLU A 132 2.42 -6.70 -9.28
N PHE A 133 2.69 -6.76 -7.97
CA PHE A 133 4.02 -6.48 -7.44
C PHE A 133 5.07 -7.45 -7.99
N ASN A 134 4.77 -8.76 -8.01
CA ASN A 134 5.66 -9.76 -8.60
C ASN A 134 5.96 -9.49 -10.09
N LYS A 135 4.95 -9.04 -10.87
CA LYS A 135 5.16 -8.66 -12.27
C LYS A 135 6.13 -7.47 -12.39
N ILE A 136 6.02 -6.47 -11.51
CA ILE A 136 6.98 -5.35 -11.44
C ILE A 136 8.39 -5.87 -11.12
N LEU A 137 8.55 -6.73 -10.11
CA LEU A 137 9.85 -7.30 -9.75
C LEU A 137 10.51 -8.02 -10.93
N LYS A 138 9.73 -8.81 -11.71
CA LYS A 138 10.22 -9.47 -12.93
C LYS A 138 10.66 -8.46 -14.00
N LEU A 139 9.89 -7.39 -14.21
CA LEU A 139 10.21 -6.36 -15.19
C LEU A 139 11.48 -5.58 -14.84
N LEU A 140 11.72 -5.35 -13.55
CA LEU A 140 12.92 -4.72 -13.02
C LEU A 140 14.13 -5.66 -12.96
N GLY A 141 14.03 -6.84 -13.59
CA GLY A 141 15.16 -7.73 -13.84
C GLY A 141 15.50 -8.67 -12.69
N LEU A 142 14.73 -8.72 -11.59
CA LEU A 142 14.96 -9.73 -10.54
C LEU A 142 14.65 -11.11 -11.11
N LYS A 143 15.67 -11.82 -11.62
CA LYS A 143 15.56 -13.15 -12.25
C LYS A 143 15.40 -14.26 -11.22
N GLU A 144 16.08 -14.15 -10.08
CA GLU A 144 16.08 -15.17 -9.04
C GLU A 144 14.75 -15.25 -8.29
N LYS A 145 14.24 -16.48 -8.16
CA LYS A 145 12.96 -16.77 -7.48
C LYS A 145 13.04 -16.43 -5.98
N ILE A 146 14.19 -16.70 -5.35
CA ILE A 146 14.39 -16.43 -3.92
C ILE A 146 14.34 -14.95 -3.60
N HIS A 147 14.97 -14.09 -4.40
CA HIS A 147 14.90 -12.64 -4.20
C HIS A 147 13.45 -12.15 -4.28
N ARG A 148 12.71 -12.56 -5.33
CA ARG A 148 11.28 -12.20 -5.44
C ARG A 148 10.46 -12.71 -4.27
N PHE A 149 10.72 -13.93 -3.80
CA PHE A 149 10.06 -14.49 -2.61
C PHE A 149 10.21 -13.59 -1.38
N LEU A 150 11.43 -13.10 -1.10
CA LEU A 150 11.68 -12.20 0.03
C LEU A 150 10.81 -10.94 -0.06
N PHE A 151 10.83 -10.27 -1.22
CA PHE A 151 10.01 -9.09 -1.46
C PHE A 151 8.52 -9.37 -1.23
N LEU A 152 8.00 -10.50 -1.74
CA LEU A 152 6.60 -10.87 -1.57
C LEU A 152 6.24 -11.22 -0.12
N MET A 153 7.13 -11.88 0.61
CA MET A 153 6.93 -12.18 2.03
C MET A 153 6.92 -10.92 2.89
N VAL A 154 7.80 -9.95 2.59
CA VAL A 154 7.87 -8.67 3.31
C VAL A 154 6.56 -7.88 3.16
N ILE A 155 6.00 -7.82 1.94
CA ILE A 155 4.72 -7.13 1.72
C ILE A 155 3.51 -7.93 2.22
N SER A 156 3.68 -9.23 2.43
CA SER A 156 2.68 -10.14 3.02
C SER A 156 2.87 -10.32 4.52
N ASN A 157 3.61 -9.41 5.18
CA ASN A 157 3.84 -9.41 6.61
C ASN A 157 2.50 -9.38 7.36
N GLY A 158 2.32 -10.33 8.28
CA GLY A 158 1.06 -10.53 8.96
C GLY A 158 0.51 -9.31 9.68
N TRP A 159 1.37 -8.52 10.34
CA TRP A 159 0.90 -7.33 11.03
C TRP A 159 0.37 -6.26 10.06
N LEU A 160 1.10 -6.01 8.96
CA LEU A 160 0.67 -5.08 7.93
C LEU A 160 -0.66 -5.53 7.32
N ILE A 161 -0.78 -6.82 6.98
CA ILE A 161 -2.00 -7.37 6.39
C ILE A 161 -3.18 -7.29 7.36
N ILE A 162 -3.01 -7.66 8.64
CA ILE A 162 -4.04 -7.54 9.67
C ILE A 162 -4.51 -6.10 9.78
N HIS A 163 -3.59 -5.16 9.95
CA HIS A 163 -3.93 -3.75 10.18
C HIS A 163 -4.70 -3.16 8.99
N GLN A 164 -4.39 -3.60 7.77
CA GLN A 164 -5.12 -3.19 6.57
C GLN A 164 -6.52 -3.82 6.51
N PHE A 165 -6.66 -5.12 6.74
CA PHE A 165 -7.99 -5.75 6.81
C PHE A 165 -8.84 -5.23 7.98
N ALA A 166 -8.19 -4.72 9.02
CA ALA A 166 -8.83 -4.10 10.18
C ALA A 166 -9.31 -2.69 9.96
N LEU A 167 -8.46 -1.84 9.37
CA LEU A 167 -8.66 -0.40 9.46
C LEU A 167 -8.64 0.32 8.11
N ASN A 168 -8.13 -0.28 7.04
CA ASN A 168 -7.80 0.43 5.80
C ASN A 168 -7.90 -0.48 4.55
N GLN A 169 -8.97 -1.29 4.45
CA GLN A 169 -9.10 -2.34 3.42
C GLN A 169 -8.99 -1.78 1.99
N SER A 170 -9.54 -0.58 1.75
CA SER A 170 -9.53 0.10 0.46
C SER A 170 -8.15 0.36 -0.14
N LYS A 171 -7.10 0.32 0.69
CA LYS A 171 -5.73 0.58 0.24
C LYS A 171 -5.19 -0.53 -0.67
N PHE A 172 -5.71 -1.77 -0.57
CA PHE A 172 -5.36 -2.82 -1.53
C PHE A 172 -5.85 -2.50 -2.95
N PHE A 173 -7.08 -1.98 -3.07
CA PHE A 173 -7.63 -1.53 -4.34
C PHE A 173 -6.73 -0.46 -4.99
N VAL A 174 -6.38 0.59 -4.23
CA VAL A 174 -5.49 1.66 -4.73
C VAL A 174 -4.09 1.13 -5.04
N GLY A 175 -3.55 0.28 -4.19
CA GLY A 175 -2.23 -0.33 -4.37
C GLY A 175 -2.14 -1.11 -5.68
N VAL A 176 -3.17 -1.91 -6.01
CA VAL A 176 -3.24 -2.64 -7.28
C VAL A 176 -3.27 -1.70 -8.47
N ILE A 177 -4.10 -0.64 -8.42
CA ILE A 177 -4.17 0.34 -9.51
C ILE A 177 -2.82 1.04 -9.69
N LEU A 178 -2.17 1.45 -8.59
CA LEU A 178 -0.88 2.13 -8.65
C LEU A 178 0.21 1.22 -9.23
N PHE A 179 0.26 -0.05 -8.81
CA PHE A 179 1.21 -1.02 -9.37
C PHE A 179 0.91 -1.36 -10.81
N PHE A 180 -0.36 -1.45 -11.19
CA PHE A 180 -0.73 -1.62 -12.58
C PHE A 180 -0.23 -0.46 -13.45
N ILE A 181 -0.42 0.79 -13.02
CA ILE A 181 0.12 1.98 -13.71
C ILE A 181 1.64 1.91 -13.81
N LEU A 182 2.32 1.62 -12.69
CA LEU A 182 3.77 1.55 -12.64
C LEU A 182 4.33 0.44 -13.55
N ARG A 183 3.73 -0.76 -13.50
CA ARG A 183 4.04 -1.89 -14.36
C ARG A 183 3.91 -1.51 -15.83
N ARG A 184 2.80 -0.89 -16.19
CA ARG A 184 2.49 -0.47 -17.56
C ARG A 184 3.51 0.55 -18.08
N GLU A 185 3.88 1.52 -17.26
CA GLU A 185 4.92 2.51 -17.60
C GLU A 185 6.29 1.86 -17.79
N ILE A 186 6.70 0.94 -16.90
CA ILE A 186 7.97 0.21 -17.04
C ILE A 186 7.98 -0.63 -18.32
N GLN A 187 6.87 -1.32 -18.65
CA GLN A 187 6.74 -2.10 -19.88
C GLN A 187 6.83 -1.24 -21.13
N TYR A 188 6.09 -0.12 -21.18
CA TYR A 188 6.11 0.78 -22.33
C TYR A 188 7.50 1.35 -22.61
N LYS A 189 8.22 1.73 -21.56
CA LYS A 189 9.61 2.20 -21.71
C LYS A 189 10.55 1.09 -22.20
N LYS A 190 10.39 -0.14 -21.70
CA LYS A 190 11.22 -1.27 -22.12
C LYS A 190 10.97 -1.67 -23.57
N GLU A 191 9.73 -1.51 -24.04
CA GLU A 191 9.31 -1.82 -25.41
C GLU A 191 9.46 -0.62 -26.35
N GLU A 192 9.99 0.52 -25.88
CA GLU A 192 10.16 1.77 -26.64
C GLU A 192 8.88 2.23 -27.35
N LYS A 193 7.71 1.95 -26.76
CA LYS A 193 6.42 2.28 -27.34
C LYS A 193 6.05 3.73 -27.10
N GLU A 194 5.56 4.38 -28.14
CA GLU A 194 4.94 5.71 -28.01
C GLU A 194 3.62 5.63 -27.23
N LYS A 195 3.39 6.65 -26.40
CA LYS A 195 2.20 6.76 -25.55
C LYS A 195 1.05 7.36 -26.36
N ASP A 196 0.21 6.49 -26.91
CA ASP A 196 -1.00 6.88 -27.62
C ASP A 196 -2.08 7.51 -26.70
N PHE A 197 -3.14 8.04 -27.30
CA PHE A 197 -4.23 8.67 -26.53
C PHE A 197 -4.92 7.68 -25.58
N LYS A 198 -5.17 6.45 -26.05
CA LYS A 198 -5.79 5.39 -25.23
C LYS A 198 -4.94 5.07 -24.01
N TYR A 199 -3.62 5.05 -24.17
CA TYR A 199 -2.68 4.93 -23.08
C TYR A 199 -2.83 6.03 -22.06
N LYS A 200 -2.69 7.28 -22.52
CA LYS A 200 -2.76 8.48 -21.68
C LYS A 200 -4.09 8.52 -20.92
N PHE A 201 -5.21 8.36 -21.63
CA PHE A 201 -6.55 8.38 -21.04
C PHE A 201 -6.70 7.36 -19.91
N ILE A 202 -6.43 6.08 -20.17
CA ILE A 202 -6.57 5.02 -19.17
C ILE A 202 -5.66 5.28 -17.97
N THR A 203 -4.40 5.64 -18.20
CA THR A 203 -3.43 5.86 -17.12
C THR A 203 -3.84 7.03 -16.24
N TYR A 204 -4.19 8.18 -16.82
CA TYR A 204 -4.60 9.36 -16.06
C TYR A 204 -5.96 9.21 -15.41
N PHE A 205 -6.90 8.48 -16.03
CA PHE A 205 -8.17 8.10 -15.41
C PHE A 205 -7.93 7.31 -14.12
N LEU A 206 -7.13 6.26 -14.18
CA LEU A 206 -6.80 5.44 -13.02
C LEU A 206 -6.03 6.23 -11.95
N PHE A 207 -5.10 7.11 -12.35
CA PHE A 207 -4.38 7.95 -11.40
C PHE A 207 -5.31 8.96 -10.70
N ALA A 208 -6.24 9.57 -11.43
CA ALA A 208 -7.24 10.47 -10.84
C ALA A 208 -8.15 9.73 -9.84
N MET A 209 -8.47 8.44 -10.08
CA MET A 209 -9.18 7.62 -9.09
C MET A 209 -8.36 7.43 -7.80
N ILE A 210 -7.05 7.18 -7.94
CA ILE A 210 -6.13 7.07 -6.79
C ILE A 210 -6.13 8.37 -5.98
N VAL A 211 -6.00 9.52 -6.65
CA VAL A 211 -6.06 10.85 -6.01
C VAL A 211 -7.42 11.06 -5.35
N GLY A 212 -8.50 10.60 -5.98
CA GLY A 212 -9.84 10.63 -5.40
C GLY A 212 -9.92 9.94 -4.05
N MET A 213 -9.25 8.80 -3.86
CA MET A 213 -9.21 8.12 -2.56
C MET A 213 -8.18 8.73 -1.60
N ILE A 214 -7.01 9.09 -2.13
CA ILE A 214 -5.83 9.50 -1.36
C ILE A 214 -5.31 10.82 -1.95
N PRO A 215 -5.88 11.98 -1.58
CA PRO A 215 -5.58 13.24 -2.28
C PRO A 215 -4.12 13.68 -2.27
N TYR A 216 -3.34 13.32 -1.24
CA TYR A 216 -1.91 13.60 -1.21
C TYR A 216 -1.09 12.80 -2.23
N PHE A 217 -1.66 11.76 -2.87
CA PHE A 217 -1.03 11.11 -4.02
C PHE A 217 -1.13 11.94 -5.31
N LEU A 218 -1.72 13.14 -5.25
CA LEU A 218 -1.57 14.15 -6.32
C LEU A 218 -0.10 14.40 -6.65
N PHE A 219 0.81 14.36 -5.68
CA PHE A 219 2.24 14.51 -5.94
C PHE A 219 2.82 13.36 -6.79
N LEU A 220 2.34 12.11 -6.62
CA LEU A 220 2.73 11.00 -7.50
C LEU A 220 2.22 11.21 -8.93
N LEU A 221 1.00 11.75 -9.09
CA LEU A 221 0.46 12.12 -10.40
C LEU A 221 1.31 13.22 -11.05
N LEU A 222 1.69 14.25 -10.31
CA LEU A 222 2.57 15.31 -10.84
C LEU A 222 3.94 14.73 -11.23
N ILE A 223 4.56 13.89 -10.38
CA ILE A 223 5.81 13.19 -10.70
C ILE A 223 5.68 12.38 -11.99
N PHE A 224 4.54 11.72 -12.19
CA PHE A 224 4.25 10.92 -13.39
C PHE A 224 4.09 11.79 -14.64
N ILE A 225 3.27 12.85 -14.58
CA ILE A 225 3.05 13.78 -15.70
C ILE A 225 4.36 14.42 -16.16
N PHE A 226 5.13 14.93 -15.21
CA PHE A 226 6.38 15.63 -15.51
C PHE A 226 7.57 14.69 -15.67
N HIS A 227 7.40 13.37 -15.63
CA HIS A 227 8.53 12.44 -15.72
C HIS A 227 9.32 12.65 -17.01
N ASP A 228 8.63 12.67 -18.15
CA ASP A 228 9.23 12.68 -19.49
C ASP A 228 9.30 14.09 -20.13
N ILE A 229 8.76 15.12 -19.48
CA ILE A 229 8.67 16.48 -20.04
C ILE A 229 9.86 17.33 -19.56
N PRO A 230 10.75 17.81 -20.45
CA PRO A 230 11.80 18.78 -20.07
C PRO A 230 11.20 20.10 -19.62
N PHE A 231 11.87 20.81 -18.69
CA PHE A 231 11.34 22.06 -18.14
C PHE A 231 11.12 23.14 -19.22
N GLY A 232 12.02 23.25 -20.20
CA GLY A 232 11.87 24.20 -21.32
C GLY A 232 10.71 23.88 -22.27
N LYS A 233 10.10 22.69 -22.17
CA LYS A 233 9.01 22.23 -23.05
C LYS A 233 7.64 22.24 -22.37
N LEU A 234 7.54 22.72 -21.12
CA LEU A 234 6.31 22.67 -20.34
C LEU A 234 5.11 23.31 -21.06
N PHE A 235 5.33 24.41 -21.77
CA PHE A 235 4.28 25.17 -22.45
C PHE A 235 4.08 24.77 -23.92
N GLU A 236 4.72 23.70 -24.40
CA GLU A 236 4.47 23.20 -25.74
C GLU A 236 3.03 22.68 -25.87
N LYS A 237 2.42 22.91 -27.05
CA LYS A 237 1.02 22.58 -27.34
C LYS A 237 0.66 21.13 -27.01
N GLU A 238 1.57 20.18 -27.24
CA GLU A 238 1.35 18.76 -26.95
C GLU A 238 1.29 18.45 -25.45
N ASN A 239 2.11 19.14 -24.65
CA ASN A 239 2.12 19.02 -23.20
C ASN A 239 0.88 19.68 -22.60
N LEU A 240 0.48 20.85 -23.10
CA LEU A 240 -0.78 21.50 -22.72
C LEU A 240 -2.01 20.62 -23.01
N LYS A 241 -2.05 19.90 -24.14
CA LYS A 241 -3.11 18.91 -24.42
C LYS A 241 -3.15 17.80 -23.35
N THR A 242 -1.99 17.34 -22.89
CA THR A 242 -1.90 16.32 -21.85
C THR A 242 -2.42 16.87 -20.51
N TYR A 243 -2.05 18.09 -20.13
CA TYR A 243 -2.56 18.73 -18.90
C TYR A 243 -4.06 18.96 -18.96
N GLY A 244 -4.57 19.44 -20.11
CA GLY A 244 -6.00 19.59 -20.36
C GLY A 244 -6.74 18.28 -20.23
N LEU A 245 -6.19 17.17 -20.75
CA LEU A 245 -6.76 15.84 -20.58
C LEU A 245 -6.83 15.45 -19.10
N VAL A 246 -5.75 15.62 -18.33
CA VAL A 246 -5.74 15.31 -16.89
C VAL A 246 -6.78 16.15 -16.14
N ALA A 247 -6.86 17.45 -16.44
CA ALA A 247 -7.83 18.35 -15.84
C ALA A 247 -9.27 17.92 -16.14
N VAL A 248 -9.59 17.62 -17.40
CA VAL A 248 -10.92 17.14 -17.82
C VAL A 248 -11.27 15.83 -17.11
N ILE A 249 -10.35 14.87 -17.05
CA ILE A 249 -10.58 13.60 -16.34
C ILE A 249 -10.86 13.87 -14.86
N PHE A 250 -10.04 14.69 -14.21
CA PHE A 250 -10.16 14.97 -12.79
C PHE A 250 -11.48 15.67 -12.45
N LEU A 251 -11.86 16.67 -13.24
CA LEU A 251 -13.13 17.38 -13.13
C LEU A 251 -14.32 16.46 -13.43
N SER A 252 -14.21 15.58 -14.43
CA SER A 252 -15.29 14.64 -14.77
C SER A 252 -15.51 13.62 -13.67
N GLN A 253 -14.44 13.06 -13.09
CA GLN A 253 -14.56 12.14 -11.96
C GLN A 253 -15.15 12.87 -10.73
N ASN A 254 -14.68 14.09 -10.44
CA ASN A 254 -15.14 14.87 -9.29
C ASN A 254 -16.23 15.89 -9.63
N PHE A 255 -17.12 15.56 -10.57
CA PHE A 255 -18.15 16.50 -11.07
C PHE A 255 -19.07 17.03 -9.96
N LEU A 256 -19.25 16.29 -8.87
CA LEU A 256 -19.99 16.76 -7.69
C LEU A 256 -19.40 18.03 -7.08
N LEU A 257 -18.09 18.27 -7.22
CA LEU A 257 -17.47 19.54 -6.79
C LEU A 257 -17.92 20.72 -7.65
N ILE A 258 -18.32 20.47 -8.91
CA ILE A 258 -18.84 21.48 -9.83
C ILE A 258 -20.30 21.77 -9.50
N ILE A 259 -21.11 20.72 -9.31
CA ILE A 259 -22.54 20.86 -8.98
C ILE A 259 -22.73 21.44 -7.57
N TYR A 260 -21.87 21.05 -6.62
CA TYR A 260 -21.92 21.48 -5.23
C TYR A 260 -20.59 22.14 -4.82
N PRO A 261 -20.33 23.41 -5.22
CA PRO A 261 -19.06 24.10 -4.93
C PRO A 261 -18.73 24.19 -3.43
N ARG A 262 -19.76 24.15 -2.57
CA ARG A 262 -19.61 24.07 -1.10
C ARG A 262 -18.68 22.94 -0.67
N LEU A 263 -18.68 21.81 -1.39
CA LEU A 263 -17.80 20.67 -1.11
C LEU A 263 -16.32 21.03 -1.19
N ILE A 264 -15.92 21.94 -2.08
CA ILE A 264 -14.54 22.40 -2.21
C ILE A 264 -14.13 23.17 -0.94
N PHE A 265 -14.98 24.09 -0.49
CA PHE A 265 -14.74 24.88 0.70
C PHE A 265 -14.77 24.02 1.96
N ASP A 266 -15.77 23.16 2.12
CA ASP A 266 -15.89 22.26 3.26
C ASP A 266 -14.67 21.30 3.31
N TYR A 267 -14.19 20.78 2.17
CA TYR A 267 -12.95 19.99 2.14
C TYR A 267 -11.74 20.79 2.64
N TYR A 268 -11.56 22.01 2.16
CA TYR A 268 -10.44 22.85 2.57
C TYR A 268 -10.51 23.20 4.07
N PHE A 269 -11.64 23.75 4.53
CA PHE A 269 -11.76 24.28 5.88
C PHE A 269 -11.91 23.22 6.96
N ILE A 270 -12.59 22.10 6.66
CA ILE A 270 -12.86 21.03 7.64
C ILE A 270 -11.75 19.98 7.54
N VAL A 271 -11.55 19.38 6.36
CA VAL A 271 -10.68 18.20 6.22
C VAL A 271 -9.21 18.59 6.17
N PHE A 272 -8.82 19.43 5.20
CA PHE A 272 -7.41 19.76 4.96
C PHE A 272 -6.78 20.46 6.17
N ARG A 273 -7.43 21.49 6.72
CA ARG A 273 -6.92 22.20 7.91
C ARG A 273 -6.82 21.31 9.15
N TYR A 274 -7.77 20.39 9.35
CA TYR A 274 -7.71 19.45 10.45
C TYR A 274 -6.47 18.56 10.36
N PHE A 275 -6.21 17.95 9.20
CA PHE A 275 -5.04 17.11 9.00
C PHE A 275 -3.73 17.89 9.00
N GLN A 276 -3.72 19.13 8.52
CA GLN A 276 -2.57 20.02 8.65
C GLN A 276 -2.26 20.32 10.13
N SER A 277 -3.29 20.60 10.95
CA SER A 277 -3.12 20.80 12.40
C SER A 277 -2.62 19.53 13.09
N ILE A 278 -3.12 18.34 12.74
CA ILE A 278 -2.59 17.07 13.25
C ILE A 278 -1.13 16.91 12.88
N GLN A 279 -0.77 17.13 11.62
CA GLN A 279 0.59 17.00 11.13
C GLN A 279 1.57 17.89 11.91
N LEU A 280 1.18 19.14 12.19
CA LEU A 280 2.01 20.08 12.93
C LEU A 280 2.11 19.77 14.43
N LYS A 281 1.09 19.11 15.01
CA LYS A 281 1.07 18.79 16.46
C LYS A 281 1.56 17.38 16.78
N SER A 282 1.60 16.49 15.79
CA SER A 282 2.08 15.12 15.94
C SER A 282 3.56 15.01 15.63
N LEU A 283 4.23 14.06 16.29
CA LEU A 283 5.53 13.59 15.83
C LEU A 283 5.35 12.79 14.55
N CYS A 284 6.25 13.00 13.60
CA CYS A 284 6.34 12.20 12.38
C CYS A 284 6.45 10.72 12.74
N TYR A 285 5.93 9.85 11.87
CA TYR A 285 5.80 8.41 12.12
C TYR A 285 7.10 7.77 12.63
N TYR A 286 8.25 8.17 12.08
CA TYR A 286 9.56 7.64 12.49
C TYR A 286 10.06 8.19 13.84
N LEU A 287 9.62 9.37 14.28
CA LEU A 287 10.03 9.94 15.57
C LEU A 287 9.14 9.49 16.74
N VAL A 288 8.13 8.66 16.48
CA VAL A 288 7.26 8.08 17.50
C VAL A 288 8.06 7.26 18.51
N PHE A 289 9.16 6.60 18.11
CA PHE A 289 10.00 5.86 19.04
C PHE A 289 10.71 6.79 20.05
N ILE A 290 11.17 7.96 19.61
CA ILE A 290 11.84 8.94 20.49
C ILE A 290 10.87 9.40 21.57
N LYS A 291 9.60 9.60 21.23
CA LYS A 291 8.54 9.97 22.19
C LYS A 291 8.34 8.95 23.32
N LYS A 292 8.63 7.67 23.07
CA LYS A 292 8.52 6.61 24.08
C LYS A 292 9.66 6.64 25.09
N ILE A 293 10.79 7.24 24.71
CA ILE A 293 12.01 7.30 25.53
C ILE A 293 12.16 8.69 26.18
N PHE A 294 11.81 9.75 25.45
CA PHE A 294 11.97 11.13 25.85
C PHE A 294 10.65 11.91 25.74
N TYR A 295 10.36 12.74 26.75
CA TYR A 295 9.29 13.73 26.63
C TYR A 295 9.73 14.85 25.68
N ILE A 296 8.96 15.07 24.61
CA ILE A 296 9.20 16.14 23.65
C ILE A 296 8.09 17.20 23.84
N PRO A 297 8.43 18.46 24.18
CA PRO A 297 7.46 19.56 24.28
C PRO A 297 6.68 19.79 22.97
N LEU A 298 5.49 20.37 23.06
CA LEU A 298 4.61 20.58 21.90
C LEU A 298 5.23 21.55 20.89
N GLU A 299 5.89 22.59 21.38
CA GLU A 299 6.58 23.62 20.60
C GLU A 299 7.71 22.99 19.77
N THR A 300 8.48 22.09 20.39
CA THR A 300 9.54 21.34 19.69
C THR A 300 8.97 20.43 18.61
N LYS A 301 7.84 19.74 18.88
CA LYS A 301 7.15 18.93 17.85
C LYS A 301 6.71 19.79 16.67
N PHE A 302 6.17 20.97 16.94
CA PHE A 302 5.74 21.91 15.90
C PHE A 302 6.91 22.34 15.01
N ILE A 303 8.03 22.78 15.60
CA ILE A 303 9.22 23.22 14.87
C ILE A 303 9.77 22.07 14.01
N ILE A 304 9.94 20.88 14.61
CA ILE A 304 10.44 19.69 13.90
C ILE A 304 9.50 19.31 12.73
N SER A 305 8.19 19.22 12.99
CA SER A 305 7.22 18.86 11.97
C SER A 305 7.16 19.89 10.83
N PHE A 306 7.31 21.18 11.13
CA PHE A 306 7.39 22.22 10.12
C PHE A 306 8.63 22.07 9.22
N ILE A 307 9.81 21.85 9.81
CA ILE A 307 11.06 21.60 9.07
C ILE A 307 10.91 20.36 8.17
N LEU A 308 10.32 19.28 8.68
CA LEU A 308 10.13 18.04 7.92
C LEU A 308 9.15 18.21 6.74
N ILE A 309 8.10 19.03 6.89
CA ILE A 309 7.20 19.37 5.80
C ILE A 309 7.94 20.15 4.70
N ILE A 310 8.77 21.14 5.06
CA ILE A 310 9.58 21.88 4.09
C ILE A 310 10.49 20.91 3.32
N LEU A 311 11.18 20.03 4.05
CA LEU A 311 12.05 19.01 3.44
C LEU A 311 11.29 18.10 2.47
N MET A 312 10.06 17.68 2.82
CA MET A 312 9.21 16.88 1.94
C MET A 312 8.93 17.60 0.62
N TYR A 313 8.56 18.89 0.66
CA TYR A 313 8.30 19.67 -0.55
C TYR A 313 9.56 19.89 -1.40
N VAL A 314 10.72 20.09 -0.76
CA VAL A 314 12.01 20.18 -1.46
C VAL A 314 12.31 18.86 -2.19
N ILE A 315 12.10 17.71 -1.54
CA ILE A 315 12.28 16.40 -2.16
C ILE A 315 11.31 16.21 -3.32
N ILE A 316 10.03 16.57 -3.18
CA ILE A 316 9.04 16.50 -4.26
C ILE A 316 9.50 17.35 -5.46
N ALA A 317 9.91 18.60 -5.23
CA ALA A 317 10.41 19.48 -6.28
C ALA A 317 11.64 18.89 -6.99
N PHE A 318 12.59 18.34 -6.23
CA PHE A 318 13.75 17.64 -6.78
C PHE A 318 13.35 16.45 -7.66
N LEU A 319 12.38 15.63 -7.22
CA LEU A 319 11.90 14.46 -7.98
C LEU A 319 11.16 14.87 -9.26
N LEU A 320 10.48 16.01 -9.28
CA LEU A 320 9.83 16.56 -10.47
C LEU A 320 10.86 16.98 -11.54
N ILE A 321 11.91 17.68 -11.11
CA ILE A 321 12.93 18.25 -12.01
C ILE A 321 13.91 17.18 -12.50
N THR A 322 14.32 16.24 -11.62
CA THR A 322 15.36 15.26 -11.93
C THR A 322 14.94 14.30 -13.04
N LYS A 323 15.73 14.21 -14.13
CA LYS A 323 15.46 13.30 -15.25
C LYS A 323 16.25 11.99 -15.22
N LYS A 324 17.31 11.94 -14.43
CA LYS A 324 18.18 10.76 -14.31
C LYS A 324 17.48 9.55 -13.69
N LEU A 325 16.51 9.80 -12.80
CA LEU A 325 15.80 8.75 -12.07
C LEU A 325 14.64 8.19 -12.89
N LYS A 326 14.52 6.86 -12.90
CA LYS A 326 13.39 6.14 -13.49
C LYS A 326 12.12 6.36 -12.66
N ILE A 327 10.95 6.15 -13.26
CA ILE A 327 9.67 6.44 -12.58
C ILE A 327 9.50 5.67 -11.27
N HIS A 328 9.90 4.40 -11.21
CA HIS A 328 9.77 3.59 -10.00
C HIS A 328 10.67 4.11 -8.89
N GLU A 329 11.92 4.49 -9.20
CA GLU A 329 12.83 5.11 -8.24
C GLU A 329 12.24 6.41 -7.69
N LYS A 330 11.67 7.26 -8.54
CA LYS A 330 11.00 8.48 -8.09
C LYS A 330 9.83 8.21 -7.15
N PHE A 331 8.99 7.23 -7.48
CA PHE A 331 7.87 6.83 -6.62
C PHE A 331 8.37 6.27 -5.28
N SER A 332 9.47 5.53 -5.28
CA SER A 332 10.06 5.00 -4.06
C SER A 332 10.71 6.06 -3.19
N TYR A 333 11.42 7.03 -3.78
CA TYR A 333 11.96 8.17 -3.02
C TYR A 333 10.86 9.07 -2.46
N PHE A 334 9.79 9.29 -3.23
CA PHE A 334 8.59 9.94 -2.70
C PHE A 334 8.01 9.15 -1.53
N ALA A 335 7.83 7.83 -1.68
CA ALA A 335 7.25 7.00 -0.63
C ALA A 335 8.10 6.99 0.65
N LEU A 336 9.43 6.94 0.52
CA LEU A 336 10.36 7.03 1.64
C LEU A 336 10.28 8.40 2.32
N SER A 337 10.34 9.48 1.54
CA SER A 337 10.22 10.84 2.06
C SER A 337 8.90 11.04 2.80
N PHE A 338 7.78 10.61 2.19
CA PHE A 338 6.46 10.71 2.78
C PHE A 338 6.35 9.89 4.08
N LEU A 339 6.93 8.69 4.12
CA LEU A 339 6.99 7.88 5.34
C LEU A 339 7.74 8.58 6.48
N LEU A 340 8.86 9.24 6.17
CA LEU A 340 9.71 9.90 7.17
C LEU A 340 9.15 11.24 7.65
N THR A 341 8.45 11.97 6.78
CA THR A 341 8.07 13.37 7.02
C THR A 341 6.58 13.57 7.26
N ASN A 342 5.73 12.60 6.95
CA ASN A 342 4.28 12.75 7.03
C ASN A 342 3.64 11.83 8.07
N THR A 343 2.92 12.42 9.02
CA THR A 343 2.17 11.75 10.08
C THR A 343 1.03 10.91 9.53
N LEU A 344 0.55 11.14 8.31
CA LEU A 344 -0.48 10.32 7.67
C LEU A 344 0.07 9.05 7.01
N ALA A 345 1.40 8.89 6.94
CA ALA A 345 2.01 7.76 6.24
C ALA A 345 1.58 6.39 6.79
N TYR A 346 1.29 6.28 8.10
CA TYR A 346 0.79 5.03 8.69
C TYR A 346 -0.51 4.54 8.03
N LYS A 347 -1.38 5.46 7.58
CA LYS A 347 -2.65 5.12 6.90
C LYS A 347 -2.45 4.56 5.49
N THR A 348 -1.26 4.70 4.91
CA THR A 348 -0.93 4.27 3.54
C THR A 348 0.27 3.35 3.47
N ILE A 349 0.71 2.82 4.61
CA ILE A 349 1.97 2.07 4.70
C ILE A 349 1.99 0.84 3.77
N ILE A 350 0.84 0.22 3.53
CA ILE A 350 0.71 -0.93 2.61
C ILE A 350 1.06 -0.57 1.17
N ILE A 351 0.91 0.69 0.77
CA ILE A 351 1.28 1.17 -0.57
C ILE A 351 2.72 1.71 -0.54
N LEU A 352 3.06 2.49 0.49
CA LEU A 352 4.37 3.15 0.59
C LEU A 352 5.50 2.13 0.76
N PHE A 353 5.31 1.13 1.62
CA PHE A 353 6.38 0.20 1.97
C PHE A 353 6.83 -0.65 0.77
N PRO A 354 5.94 -1.27 -0.03
CA PRO A 354 6.37 -1.96 -1.24
C PRO A 354 7.01 -1.04 -2.29
N LEU A 355 6.59 0.22 -2.38
CA LEU A 355 7.28 1.19 -3.25
C LEU A 355 8.71 1.42 -2.75
N ILE A 356 8.92 1.64 -1.45
CA ILE A 356 10.25 1.80 -0.84
C ILE A 356 11.13 0.58 -1.14
N LEU A 357 10.56 -0.63 -1.07
CA LEU A 357 11.29 -1.86 -1.38
C LEU A 357 11.92 -1.85 -2.78
N LEU A 358 11.32 -1.15 -3.76
CA LEU A 358 11.90 -1.09 -5.12
C LEU A 358 13.28 -0.39 -5.16
N LEU A 359 13.63 0.47 -4.18
CA LEU A 359 14.98 1.06 -4.09
C LEU A 359 16.07 0.03 -3.82
N PHE A 360 15.71 -1.12 -3.26
CA PHE A 360 16.68 -2.16 -2.94
C PHE A 360 17.02 -3.03 -4.14
N ILE A 361 16.25 -2.95 -5.24
CA ILE A 361 16.43 -3.79 -6.43
C ILE A 361 17.79 -3.58 -7.12
N PRO A 362 18.28 -2.35 -7.36
CA PRO A 362 19.58 -2.13 -7.98
C PRO A 362 20.74 -2.80 -7.24
N TYR A 363 20.66 -2.97 -5.91
CA TYR A 363 21.68 -3.65 -5.11
C TYR A 363 21.77 -5.16 -5.37
N PHE A 364 20.76 -5.76 -6.01
CA PHE A 364 20.81 -7.16 -6.47
C PHE A 364 21.52 -7.31 -7.83
N HIS A 365 21.83 -6.21 -8.52
CA HIS A 365 22.42 -6.19 -9.86
C HIS A 365 23.89 -5.73 -9.89
N GLN A 366 24.51 -5.42 -8.75
CA GLN A 366 25.87 -4.88 -8.69
C GLN A 366 26.96 -5.98 -8.65
N ASP A 367 27.98 -5.81 -9.49
CA ASP A 367 29.17 -6.67 -9.58
C ASP A 367 30.14 -6.54 -8.39
N ALA A 368 31.17 -7.39 -8.41
CA ALA A 368 32.01 -7.84 -7.31
C ALA A 368 32.53 -6.89 -6.26
N ILE A 369 32.66 -5.61 -6.58
CA ILE A 369 33.60 -4.75 -5.87
C ILE A 369 32.89 -3.90 -4.80
N GLY A 370 31.56 -3.94 -4.72
CA GLY A 370 30.76 -3.50 -3.57
C GLY A 370 30.19 -4.62 -2.70
N ARG A 371 30.61 -5.89 -2.93
CA ARG A 371 29.91 -7.11 -2.51
C ARG A 371 29.81 -7.34 -1.01
N ASP A 372 30.81 -7.03 -0.19
CA ASP A 372 30.96 -7.86 1.01
C ASP A 372 29.99 -7.53 2.14
N PHE A 373 29.52 -6.29 2.28
CA PHE A 373 28.60 -5.99 3.37
C PHE A 373 27.14 -6.30 3.00
N ILE A 374 26.63 -5.73 1.91
CA ILE A 374 25.21 -5.88 1.55
C ILE A 374 24.93 -7.28 0.99
N ASN A 375 25.84 -7.90 0.23
CA ASN A 375 25.56 -9.22 -0.33
C ASN A 375 25.59 -10.32 0.74
N ASN A 376 26.46 -10.19 1.76
CA ASN A 376 26.49 -11.09 2.92
C ASN A 376 25.33 -10.83 3.89
N ASN A 377 24.76 -9.62 3.91
CA ASN A 377 23.73 -9.23 4.87
C ASN A 377 22.37 -8.90 4.22
N LYS A 378 22.13 -9.14 2.92
CA LYS A 378 20.89 -8.74 2.23
C LYS A 378 19.64 -9.35 2.85
N TYR A 379 19.72 -10.62 3.25
CA TYR A 379 18.66 -11.32 3.95
C TYR A 379 18.46 -10.77 5.37
N VAL A 380 19.56 -10.40 6.05
CA VAL A 380 19.56 -9.75 7.36
C VAL A 380 18.97 -8.35 7.28
N LEU A 381 19.30 -7.55 6.27
CA LEU A 381 18.76 -6.21 6.03
C LEU A 381 17.28 -6.24 5.70
N ILE A 382 16.82 -7.20 4.88
CA ILE A 382 15.40 -7.41 4.61
C ILE A 382 14.66 -7.89 5.86
N GLY A 383 15.27 -8.78 6.64
CA GLY A 383 14.78 -9.21 7.94
C GLY A 383 14.69 -8.04 8.92
N LEU A 384 15.73 -7.20 9.00
CA LEU A 384 15.81 -6.02 9.86
C LEU A 384 14.81 -4.93 9.42
N LEU A 385 14.58 -4.74 8.12
CA LEU A 385 13.52 -3.86 7.61
C LEU A 385 12.12 -4.39 7.94
N SER A 386 11.94 -5.70 7.93
CA SER A 386 10.68 -6.35 8.34
C SER A 386 10.46 -6.21 9.85
N VAL A 387 11.51 -6.41 10.65
CA VAL A 387 11.51 -6.22 12.10
C VAL A 387 11.32 -4.74 12.47
N LEU A 388 11.98 -3.83 11.77
CA LEU A 388 11.81 -2.38 11.91
C LEU A 388 10.37 -1.97 11.56
N GLY A 389 9.82 -2.52 10.47
CA GLY A 389 8.41 -2.35 10.10
C GLY A 389 7.46 -2.77 11.21
N ILE A 390 7.68 -3.95 11.81
CA ILE A 390 6.92 -4.46 12.96
C ILE A 390 7.09 -3.54 14.18
N TYR A 391 8.32 -3.17 14.52
CA TYR A 391 8.65 -2.41 15.73
C TYR A 391 8.13 -0.97 15.69
N LEU A 392 8.23 -0.31 14.54
CA LEU A 392 7.70 1.04 14.33
C LEU A 392 6.16 1.10 14.38
N THR A 393 5.48 -0.03 14.14
CA THR A 393 4.02 -0.13 14.22
C THR A 393 3.46 -0.54 15.58
N ILE A 394 4.29 -0.81 16.59
CA ILE A 394 3.81 -1.16 17.94
C ILE A 394 3.28 0.10 18.61
N GLU A 395 2.00 0.44 18.40
CA GLU A 395 1.23 1.17 19.40
C GLU A 395 0.43 0.19 20.26
N LYS A 396 0.45 0.46 21.57
CA LYS A 396 -0.36 -0.03 22.71
C LYS A 396 -1.09 -1.37 22.53
N GLN A 397 -0.82 -2.27 23.49
CA GLN A 397 -1.67 -3.40 23.92
C GLN A 397 -2.92 -3.59 23.05
N ASN A 398 -2.83 -4.50 22.09
CA ASN A 398 -3.94 -4.82 21.22
C ASN A 398 -5.04 -5.48 22.07
N THR A 399 -6.01 -4.69 22.56
CA THR A 399 -7.13 -5.10 23.44
C THR A 399 -8.06 -6.15 22.81
N PHE A 400 -7.82 -6.49 21.55
CA PHE A 400 -8.62 -7.41 20.75
C PHE A 400 -8.09 -8.85 20.77
N TYR A 401 -6.88 -9.07 21.29
CA TYR A 401 -6.33 -10.41 21.46
C TYR A 401 -6.42 -10.82 22.93
N PRO A 402 -7.06 -11.96 23.26
CA PRO A 402 -6.70 -12.66 24.49
C PRO A 402 -5.20 -12.98 24.40
N ASN A 403 -4.50 -12.99 25.52
CA ASN A 403 -3.07 -13.23 25.61
C ASN A 403 -2.70 -14.71 25.32
N LEU A 404 -3.34 -15.33 24.32
CA LEU A 404 -3.29 -16.75 23.96
C LEU A 404 -1.90 -17.20 23.50
N PHE A 405 -1.01 -16.27 23.15
CA PHE A 405 0.38 -16.52 22.76
C PHE A 405 1.35 -15.48 23.37
N PHE A 406 1.13 -15.07 24.62
CA PHE A 406 2.01 -14.13 25.34
C PHE A 406 2.33 -12.82 24.58
N GLY A 407 1.34 -12.26 23.86
CA GLY A 407 1.45 -10.93 23.25
C GLY A 407 2.56 -10.80 22.22
N THR A 408 3.56 -9.95 22.51
CA THR A 408 4.76 -9.72 21.69
C THR A 408 5.53 -10.99 21.34
N ALA A 409 5.40 -12.06 22.15
CA ALA A 409 6.05 -13.34 21.92
C ALA A 409 5.47 -14.13 20.73
N GLY A 410 4.18 -14.00 20.41
CA GLY A 410 3.61 -14.60 19.19
C GLY A 410 4.16 -13.95 17.91
N TYR A 411 4.42 -12.64 17.96
CA TYR A 411 5.13 -11.92 16.91
C TYR A 411 6.59 -12.33 16.82
N LEU A 412 7.25 -12.50 17.97
CA LEU A 412 8.59 -13.06 18.06
C LEU A 412 8.63 -14.46 17.45
N PHE A 413 7.64 -15.32 17.73
CA PHE A 413 7.55 -16.68 17.21
C PHE A 413 7.35 -16.68 15.69
N PHE A 414 6.45 -15.87 15.13
CA PHE A 414 6.32 -15.73 13.68
C PHE A 414 7.56 -15.12 13.03
N THR A 415 8.26 -14.20 13.70
CA THR A 415 9.50 -13.60 13.22
C THR A 415 10.67 -14.57 13.31
N LEU A 416 10.74 -15.40 14.34
CA LEU A 416 11.70 -16.49 14.51
C LEU A 416 11.40 -17.63 13.53
N LEU A 417 10.14 -17.93 13.25
CA LEU A 417 9.73 -18.90 12.23
C LEU A 417 10.10 -18.39 10.83
N LEU A 418 9.83 -17.11 10.54
CA LEU A 418 10.27 -16.45 9.30
C LEU A 418 11.80 -16.45 9.22
N GLY A 419 12.49 -16.10 10.32
CA GLY A 419 13.93 -16.15 10.44
C GLY A 419 14.49 -17.55 10.23
N PHE A 420 13.87 -18.58 10.77
CA PHE A 420 14.25 -19.99 10.60
C PHE A 420 13.96 -20.48 9.18
N CYS A 421 12.86 -20.06 8.57
CA CYS A 421 12.58 -20.31 7.15
C CYS A 421 13.61 -19.64 6.24
N LEU A 422 14.01 -18.40 6.54
CA LEU A 422 15.06 -17.66 5.84
C LEU A 422 16.44 -18.30 6.04
N LEU A 423 16.75 -18.74 7.25
CA LEU A 423 17.99 -19.43 7.60
C LEU A 423 18.07 -20.80 6.91
N LYS A 424 16.98 -21.56 6.89
CA LYS A 424 16.88 -22.83 6.19
C LYS A 424 17.00 -22.66 4.67
N LEU A 425 16.39 -21.62 4.10
CA LEU A 425 16.56 -21.23 2.69
C LEU A 425 18.00 -20.78 2.37
N HIS A 426 18.71 -20.20 3.33
CA HIS A 426 20.13 -19.84 3.19
C HIS A 426 21.07 -21.06 3.27
N LEU A 427 20.71 -22.06 4.09
CA LEU A 427 21.51 -23.27 4.31
C LEU A 427 21.26 -24.37 3.27
N ASP A 428 20.12 -24.38 2.57
CA ASP A 428 19.83 -25.30 1.46
C ASP A 428 20.68 -24.95 0.23
N LYS A 429 21.82 -25.64 0.07
CA LYS A 429 22.72 -25.53 -1.11
C LYS A 429 22.03 -25.91 -2.44
N ASP A 430 20.94 -26.68 -2.38
CA ASP A 430 20.19 -27.13 -3.55
C ASP A 430 19.34 -26.04 -4.22
N PHE A 431 19.19 -24.86 -3.61
CA PHE A 431 18.45 -23.74 -4.19
C PHE A 431 19.30 -22.85 -5.13
N TYR A 432 20.63 -23.01 -5.14
CA TYR A 432 21.57 -22.18 -5.91
C TYR A 432 22.08 -22.82 -7.20
N ILE A 433 21.65 -24.04 -7.55
CA ILE A 433 22.17 -24.74 -8.73
C ILE A 433 21.11 -24.76 -9.83
N VAL A 434 21.13 -23.78 -10.73
CA VAL A 434 20.80 -23.79 -12.18
C VAL A 434 21.18 -22.38 -12.68
N GLU A 435 22.21 -22.05 -13.48
CA GLU A 435 22.85 -22.70 -14.63
C GLU A 435 24.27 -22.09 -14.78
N ARG A 436 25.34 -22.90 -14.67
CA ARG A 436 26.52 -22.71 -15.52
C ARG A 436 26.35 -23.73 -16.63
N LYS A 437 25.92 -23.30 -17.81
CA LYS A 437 26.33 -24.03 -19.01
C LYS A 437 27.79 -23.66 -19.24
N THR A 438 28.62 -24.64 -18.99
CA THR A 438 29.94 -24.81 -19.59
C THR A 438 29.83 -24.59 -21.10
N GLU A 439 30.65 -23.71 -21.65
CA GLU A 439 31.17 -23.88 -23.01
C GLU A 439 32.68 -23.74 -22.90
N ASP A 440 33.35 -24.74 -23.46
CA ASP A 440 34.79 -24.96 -23.53
C ASP A 440 35.53 -23.87 -24.34
#